data_AF-A0A2S8YUK0-F1
#
_entry.id   AF-A0A2S8YUK0-F1
#
_cell.length_a   1.000
_cell.length_b   1.000
_cell.length_c   1.000
_cell.angle_alpha   90.00
_cell.angle_beta   90.00
_cell.angle_gamma   90.00
#
_symmetry.space_group_name_H-M   'P 1'
#
loop_
_entity.id
_entity.type
_entity.pdbx_description
1 polymer ?
#
loop_
_entity_poly.entity_id
_entity_poly.type
_entity_poly.pdbx_seq_one_letter_code
_entity_poly.pdbx_strand_id
1 'polypeptide(L)' 'MSKKPTKARPNKAKSLIAQPLFRCRQEQPGKGKGSYRREAFQSRDWEASYFLAA' A
#
# COMPACT_ATOMS: atom_id res chain seq x y z
N MET A 1 43.39 -5.37 -28.80
CA MET A 1 42.77 -5.53 -27.46
C MET A 1 41.25 -5.39 -27.62
N SER A 2 40.55 -6.51 -27.77
CA SER A 2 39.08 -6.53 -27.91
C SER A 2 38.43 -6.01 -26.63
N LYS A 3 37.64 -4.93 -26.73
CA LYS A 3 36.88 -4.40 -25.59
C LYS A 3 35.82 -5.42 -25.21
N LYS A 4 36.04 -6.16 -24.10
CA LYS A 4 35.01 -7.01 -23.49
C LYS A 4 33.73 -6.17 -23.34
N PRO A 5 32.56 -6.65 -23.80
CA PRO A 5 31.33 -5.87 -23.65
C PRO A 5 31.14 -5.60 -22.17
N THR A 6 31.19 -4.32 -21.81
CA THR A 6 30.87 -3.84 -20.45
C THR A 6 29.50 -4.41 -20.13
N LYS A 7 29.45 -5.33 -19.14
CA LYS A 7 28.24 -6.05 -18.67
C LYS A 7 27.00 -5.22 -18.96
N ALA A 8 26.15 -5.70 -19.87
CA ALA A 8 24.99 -4.99 -20.38
C ALA A 8 24.27 -4.32 -19.19
N ARG A 9 24.37 -2.99 -19.10
CA ARG A 9 23.79 -2.25 -17.98
C ARG A 9 22.29 -2.60 -17.97
N PRO A 10 21.73 -3.05 -16.83
CA PRO A 10 20.32 -3.34 -16.75
C PRO A 10 19.54 -2.14 -17.29
N ASN A 11 18.52 -2.38 -18.11
CA ASN A 11 17.68 -1.33 -18.66
C ASN A 11 17.29 -0.34 -17.55
N LYS A 12 17.54 0.97 -17.76
CA LYS A 12 17.31 2.02 -16.76
C LYS A 12 15.90 1.94 -16.16
N ALA A 13 14.89 1.63 -16.97
CA ALA A 13 13.52 1.45 -16.51
C ALA A 13 13.38 0.30 -15.49
N LYS A 14 14.04 -0.83 -15.75
CA LYS A 14 14.06 -1.98 -14.81
C LYS A 14 14.77 -1.63 -13.51
N SER A 15 15.85 -0.85 -13.57
CA SER A 15 16.52 -0.37 -12.35
C SER A 15 15.67 0.62 -11.55
N LEU A 16 14.85 1.44 -12.20
CA LEU A 16 13.94 2.36 -11.53
C LEU A 16 12.79 1.60 -10.84
N ILE A 17 12.14 0.66 -11.54
CA ILE A 17 11.03 -0.13 -10.98
C ILE A 17 11.46 -0.94 -9.75
N ALA A 18 12.73 -1.37 -9.70
CA ALA A 18 13.27 -2.10 -8.54
C ALA A 18 13.50 -1.21 -7.30
N GLN A 19 13.39 0.12 -7.41
CA GLN A 19 13.54 1.02 -6.27
C GLN A 19 12.34 0.93 -5.32
N PRO A 20 12.53 1.12 -4.00
CA PRO A 20 11.44 1.13 -3.02
C PRO A 20 10.33 2.14 -3.32
N LEU A 21 10.66 3.20 -4.06
CA LEU A 21 9.72 4.23 -4.52
C LEU A 21 8.52 3.63 -5.26
N PHE A 22 8.77 2.60 -6.09
CA PHE A 22 7.77 1.94 -6.92
C PHE A 22 7.28 0.60 -6.36
N ARG A 23 7.46 0.35 -5.05
CA ARG A 23 6.93 -0.86 -4.41
C ARG A 23 5.40 -0.90 -4.50
N CYS A 24 4.83 -2.11 -4.59
CA CYS A 24 3.39 -2.30 -4.50
C CYS A 24 2.86 -1.75 -3.17
N ARG A 25 1.78 -0.96 -3.23
CA ARG A 25 1.08 -0.43 -2.07
C ARG A 25 -0.20 -1.22 -1.88
N GLN A 26 -0.45 -1.66 -0.65
CA GLN A 26 -1.70 -2.30 -0.26
C GLN A 26 -2.50 -1.29 0.56
N GLU A 27 -3.73 -1.01 0.14
CA GLU A 27 -4.64 -0.17 0.90
C GLU A 27 -5.21 -0.94 2.10
N GLN A 28 -5.52 -0.23 3.18
CA GLN A 28 -6.15 -0.84 4.34
C GLN A 28 -7.65 -1.05 4.08
N PRO A 29 -8.17 -2.28 4.19
CA PRO A 29 -9.57 -2.55 3.92
C PRO A 29 -10.48 -1.95 4.99
N GLY A 30 -11.64 -1.43 4.58
CA GLY A 30 -12.65 -0.88 5.51
C GLY A 30 -13.43 -1.95 6.29
N LYS A 31 -13.49 -3.19 5.78
CA LYS A 31 -14.17 -4.33 6.42
C LYS A 31 -13.44 -5.64 6.07
N GLY A 32 -13.43 -6.60 6.99
CA GLY A 32 -12.84 -7.94 6.78
C GLY A 32 -11.47 -8.12 7.44
N LYS A 33 -10.59 -8.92 6.83
CA LYS A 33 -9.26 -9.22 7.40
C LYS A 33 -8.39 -7.98 7.43
N GLY A 34 -7.84 -7.64 8.59
CA GLY A 34 -6.97 -6.47 8.76
C GLY A 34 -7.72 -5.13 8.80
N SER A 35 -9.06 -5.13 8.86
CA SER A 35 -9.85 -3.91 8.99
C SER A 35 -10.05 -3.46 10.45
N TYR A 36 -9.69 -4.30 11.44
CA TYR A 36 -9.85 -3.94 12.85
C TYR A 36 -8.93 -2.78 13.23
N ARG A 37 -9.53 -1.76 13.85
CA ARG A 37 -8.86 -0.54 14.32
C ARG A 37 -9.10 -0.42 15.82
N ARG A 38 -8.02 -0.39 16.61
CA ARG A 38 -8.10 -0.36 18.08
C ARG A 38 -8.85 0.87 18.62
N GLU A 39 -8.80 1.99 17.90
CA GLU A 39 -9.31 3.29 18.34
C GLU A 39 -10.50 3.78 17.50
N ALA A 40 -11.11 2.94 16.66
CA ALA A 40 -12.11 3.40 15.70
C ALA A 40 -13.46 3.82 16.30
N PHE A 41 -13.66 3.65 17.61
CA PHE A 41 -14.76 4.26 18.35
C PHE A 41 -14.14 5.27 19.31
N GLN A 42 -13.99 6.52 18.86
CA GLN A 42 -13.89 7.60 19.82
C GLN A 42 -15.32 7.91 20.28
N SER A 43 -15.49 8.27 21.56
CA SER A 43 -16.78 8.51 22.23
C SER A 43 -17.70 9.56 21.58
N ARG A 44 -17.30 10.14 20.43
CA ARG A 44 -18.13 11.00 19.57
C ARG A 44 -19.05 10.23 18.62
N ASP A 45 -18.82 8.93 18.39
CA ASP A 45 -19.60 8.13 17.41
C ASP A 45 -20.86 7.46 18.02
N TRP A 46 -21.14 7.66 19.31
CA TRP A 46 -22.38 7.20 19.97
C TRP A 46 -23.64 7.68 19.22
N GLU A 47 -23.60 8.91 18.69
CA GLU A 47 -24.74 9.53 18.00
C GLU A 47 -25.01 8.90 16.62
N ALA A 48 -24.02 8.21 16.04
CA ALA A 48 -24.13 7.51 14.76
C ALA A 48 -24.69 6.08 14.90
N SER A 49 -24.94 5.60 16.12
CA SER A 49 -25.45 4.25 16.39
C SER A 49 -26.97 4.16 16.56
N TYR A 50 -27.69 5.28 16.41
CA TYR A 50 -29.16 5.31 16.38
C TYR A 50 -29.64 5.57 14.94
N PHE A 51 -30.84 5.06 14.60
CA PHE A 51 -31.54 5.14 13.30
C PHE A 51 -31.30 4.01 12.29
N LEU A 52 -32.04 2.91 12.47
CA LEU A 52 -33.20 2.56 11.61
C LEU A 52 -33.83 1.26 12.14
N ALA A 53 -34.74 1.38 13.09
CA ALA A 53 -35.80 0.40 13.30
C ALA A 53 -37.06 0.99 12.65
N ALA A 54 -37.53 0.35 11.59
CA ALA A 54 -38.87 0.49 11.03
C ALA A 54 -39.45 -0.91 10.88
#